data_AF-A0ABD6HD51-F1
#
_entry.id   AF-A0ABD6HD51-F1
#
_cell.length_a   1.000
_cell.length_b   1.000
_cell.length_c   1.000
_cell.angle_alpha   90.00
_cell.angle_beta   90.00
_cell.angle_gamma   90.00
#
_symmetry.space_group_name_H-M   'P 1'
#
loop_
_entity.id
_entity.type
_entity.pdbx_description
1 polymer ?
#
loop_
_entity_poly.entity_id
_entity_poly.type
_entity_poly.pdbx_seq_one_letter_code
_entity_poly.pdbx_strand_id
1 'polypeptide(L)' 'MRVRFLEDFDFKPIRATTIAYRAGMEVTVLKRCGERAVAAGKAVEMPKPPRESAGGSDGAEEIDG' A
#
# COMPACT_ATOMS: atom_id res chain seq x y z
N MET A 1 -1.57 4.57 -8.23
CA MET A 1 -1.71 3.17 -8.68
C MET A 1 -2.17 2.39 -7.47
N ARG A 2 -3.27 1.63 -7.56
CA ARG A 2 -3.73 0.82 -6.42
C ARG A 2 -3.12 -0.56 -6.57
N VAL A 3 -2.43 -1.01 -5.54
CA VAL A 3 -1.79 -2.33 -5.53
C VAL A 3 -2.12 -3.04 -4.23
N ARG A 4 -2.21 -4.36 -4.31
CA ARG A 4 -2.26 -5.23 -3.14
C ARG A 4 -0.89 -5.87 -2.96
N PHE A 5 -0.27 -5.63 -1.81
CA PHE A 5 0.97 -6.30 -1.47
C PHE A 5 0.68 -7.75 -1.07
N LEU A 6 1.37 -8.70 -1.70
CA LEU A 6 1.29 -10.12 -1.39
C LEU A 6 2.32 -10.52 -0.34
N GLU A 7 3.45 -9.81 -0.31
CA GLU A 7 4.57 -10.00 0.61
C GLU A 7 4.96 -8.66 1.25
N ASP A 8 5.80 -8.71 2.29
CA ASP A 8 6.45 -7.52 2.82
C ASP A 8 7.35 -6.84 1.77
N PHE A 9 7.25 -5.51 1.70
CA PHE A 9 8.00 -4.69 0.76
C PHE A 9 8.43 -3.37 1.39
N ASP A 10 9.74 -3.14 1.45
CA ASP A 10 10.30 -1.85 1.83
C ASP A 10 10.49 -0.95 0.60
N PHE A 11 9.82 0.19 0.60
CA PHE A 11 9.95 1.21 -0.43
C PHE A 11 10.68 2.44 0.10
N LYS A 12 11.77 2.82 -0.57
CA LYS A 12 12.58 3.99 -0.22
C LYS A 12 12.44 5.08 -1.29
N PRO A 13 11.46 5.99 -1.18
CA PRO A 13 11.29 7.08 -2.14
C PRO A 13 12.42 8.11 -2.07
N ILE A 14 12.96 8.36 -0.87
CA ILE A 14 14.10 9.23 -0.60
C ILE A 14 15.01 8.54 0.42
N ARG A 15 16.30 8.90 0.49
CA ARG A 15 17.28 8.21 1.36
C ARG A 15 16.90 8.21 2.84
N ALA A 16 16.20 9.24 3.31
CA ALA A 16 15.79 9.40 4.70
C ALA A 16 14.46 8.72 5.06
N THR A 17 13.77 8.08 4.11
CA THR A 17 12.43 7.53 4.34
C THR A 17 12.31 6.12 3.79
N THR A 18 11.89 5.20 4.65
CA THR A 18 11.53 3.83 4.28
C THR A 18 10.07 3.59 4.66
N ILE A 19 9.26 3.21 3.69
CA ILE A 19 7.87 2.83 3.89
C ILE A 19 7.82 1.31 3.83
N ALA A 20 7.46 0.68 4.94
CA ALA A 20 7.30 -0.77 5.02
C ALA A 20 5.84 -1.12 4.75
N TYR A 21 5.58 -1.78 3.61
CA TYR A 21 4.30 -2.40 3.30
C TYR A 21 4.32 -3.85 3.77
N ARG A 22 3.22 -4.32 4.33
CA ARG A 22 3.05 -5.71 4.79
C ARG A 22 2.21 -6.49 3.79
N ALA A 23 2.44 -7.80 3.75
CA ALA A 23 1.59 -8.74 3.04
C ALA A 23 0.11 -8.54 3.41
N GLY A 24 -0.75 -8.48 2.40
CA GLY A 24 -2.19 -8.26 2.55
C GLY A 24 -2.62 -6.79 2.49
N MET A 25 -1.72 -5.82 2.56
CA MET A 25 -2.09 -4.40 2.48
C MET A 25 -2.59 -4.01 1.09
N GLU A 26 -3.77 -3.41 1.04
CA GLU A 26 -4.31 -2.74 -0.14
C GLU A 26 -4.24 -1.23 0.04
N VAL A 27 -3.28 -0.61 -0.63
CA VAL A 27 -3.07 0.84 -0.51
C VAL A 27 -2.86 1.47 -1.88
N THR A 28 -3.18 2.76 -1.96
CA THR A 28 -2.85 3.54 -3.15
C THR A 28 -1.42 4.05 -3.01
N VAL A 29 -0.54 3.56 -3.86
CA VAL A 29 0.87 3.95 -3.88
C VAL A 29 1.20 4.84 -5.08
N LEU A 30 2.36 5.49 -4.99
CA LEU A 30 2.99 6.16 -6.14
C LEU A 30 3.22 5.15 -7.26
N LYS A 31 3.04 5.59 -8.51
CA LYS A 31 3.19 4.74 -9.71
C LYS A 31 4.52 3.96 -9.70
N ARG A 32 5.64 4.65 -9.47
CA ARG A 32 6.99 4.06 -9.33
C ARG A 32 7.11 2.97 -8.26
N CYS A 33 6.35 3.08 -7.17
CA CYS A 33 6.35 2.10 -6.09
C CYS A 33 5.57 0.86 -6.50
N GLY A 34 4.37 1.07 -7.06
CA GLY A 34 3.54 -0.02 -7.56
C GLY A 34 4.23 -0.78 -8.68
N GLU A 35 4.84 -0.08 -9.64
CA GLU A 35 5.61 -0.69 -10.72
C GLU A 35 6.79 -1.52 -10.20
N ARG A 36 7.56 -1.01 -9.21
CA ARG A 36 8.65 -1.79 -8.59
C ARG A 36 8.13 -3.01 -7.83
N ALA A 37 7.06 -2.87 -7.07
CA ALA A 37 6.50 -3.95 -6.27
C ALA A 37 5.88 -5.05 -7.16
N VAL A 38 5.18 -4.66 -8.24
CA VAL A 38 4.63 -5.56 -9.25
C VAL A 38 5.74 -6.23 -10.07
N ALA A 39 6.76 -5.48 -10.51
CA ALA A 39 7.90 -6.04 -11.23
C ALA A 39 8.73 -7.00 -10.37
N ALA A 40 8.77 -6.79 -9.05
CA ALA A 40 9.38 -7.70 -8.10
C ALA A 40 8.51 -8.93 -7.75
N GLY A 41 7.27 -9.00 -8.26
CA GLY A 41 6.32 -10.08 -7.93
C GLY A 41 5.72 -9.98 -6.51
N LYS A 42 6.04 -8.92 -5.76
CA LYS A 42 5.62 -8.71 -4.37
C LYS A 42 4.26 -8.04 -4.23
N ALA A 43 3.71 -7.51 -5.32
CA ALA A 43 2.39 -6.88 -5.33
C ALA A 43 1.66 -7.15 -6.65
N VAL A 44 0.34 -6.99 -6.63
CA VAL A 44 -0.52 -7.06 -7.81
C VAL A 44 -1.24 -5.74 -8.02
N GLU A 45 -1.30 -5.26 -9.26
CA GLU A 45 -2.11 -4.08 -9.60
C GLU A 45 -3.60 -4.44 -9.47
N MET A 46 -4.34 -3.62 -8.71
CA MET A 46 -5.78 -3.78 -8.59
C MET A 46 -6.51 -2.69 -9.37
N PRO A 47 -7.54 -3.06 -10.16
CA PRO A 47 -8.43 -2.08 -10.76
C PRO A 47 -9.16 -1.30 -9.67
N LYS A 48 -9.38 0.00 -9.91
CA LYS A 48 -10.15 0.82 -8.97
C LYS A 48 -11.59 0.27 -8.90
N PRO A 49 -12.13 -0.04 -7.72
CA PRO A 49 -13.56 -0.30 -7.63
C PRO A 49 -14.33 0.96 -8.03
N PRO A 50 -15.50 0.83 -8.69
CA PRO A 50 -16.41 1.94 -8.87
C PRO A 50 -16.71 2.55 -7.49
N ARG A 51 -16.73 3.89 -7.42
CA ARG A 51 -16.84 4.63 -6.17
C ARG A 51 -18.23 4.42 -5.56
N GLU A 52 -18.39 3.38 -4.77
CA GLU A 52 -19.39 3.32 -3.72
C GLU A 52 -18.66 3.37 -2.37
N SER A 53 -19.05 4.35 -1.56
CA SER A 53 -18.54 4.61 -0.23
C SER A 53 -18.54 3.35 0.63
N ALA A 54 -17.40 3.02 1.28
CA ALA A 54 -17.25 2.33 2.59
C ALA A 54 -16.06 1.35 2.61
N GLY A 55 -15.31 1.37 3.72
CA GLY A 55 -14.56 0.21 4.21
C GLY A 55 -13.06 0.19 3.92
N GLY A 56 -12.28 0.66 4.88
CA GLY A 56 -10.82 0.50 4.89
C GLY A 56 -10.19 1.12 6.14
N SER A 57 -10.66 0.72 7.32
CA SER A 57 -10.02 1.01 8.60
C SER A 57 -8.71 0.23 8.71
N ASP A 58 -7.60 0.90 9.03
CA ASP A 58 -6.58 0.34 9.93
C ASP A 58 -5.74 1.48 10.52
N GLY A 59 -5.83 1.67 11.84
CA GLY A 59 -5.14 2.72 12.60
C GLY A 59 -6.04 3.44 13.60
N ALA A 60 -6.79 2.70 14.42
CA ALA A 60 -7.35 3.25 15.65
C ALA A 60 -6.22 3.25 16.70
N GLU A 61 -5.73 4.42 17.08
CA GLU A 61 -5.09 4.60 18.38
C GLU A 61 -5.85 5.73 19.08
N GLU A 62 -6.73 5.31 19.98
CA GLU A 62 -7.49 6.18 20.87
C GLU A 62 -6.51 6.84 21.86
N ILE A 63 -6.49 8.17 21.89
CA ILE A 63 -5.88 8.92 23.00
C ILE A 63 -7.01 9.40 23.91
N ASP A 64 -7.12 8.76 25.07
CA ASP A 64 -7.96 9.14 26.21
C ASP A 64 -7.31 10.32 26.95
N GLY A 65 -8.11 11.35 27.24
CA GLY A 65 -7.68 12.56 27.96
C GLY A 65 -8.85 13.34 28.53
#